data_AF-A0A257Z3X5-F1
#
_entry.id   AF-A0A257Z3X5-F1
#
_cell.length_a   1.000
_cell.length_b   1.000
_cell.length_c   1.000
_cell.angle_alpha   90.00
_cell.angle_beta   90.00
_cell.angle_gamma   90.00
#
_symmetry.space_group_name_H-M   'P 1'
#
loop_
_entity.id
_entity.type
_entity.pdbx_description
1 polymer ?
#
loop_
_entity_poly.entity_id
_entity_poly.type
_entity_poly.pdbx_seq_one_letter_code
_entity_poly.pdbx_strand_id
1 'polypeptide(L)' 'MTALRWLASLVFTLQMYLAMAVIALVFAPWALWSSRGARFAMQTYCAWVFFSLRLLCGLRCEVRGQP' A
#
# COMPACT_ATOMS: atom_id res chain seq x y z
N MET A 1 -12.93 9.76 22.72
CA MET A 1 -12.24 10.10 21.45
C MET A 1 -11.83 8.83 20.72
N THR A 2 -12.80 8.16 20.08
CA THR A 2 -12.60 6.80 19.54
C THR A 2 -13.20 6.66 18.14
N ALA A 3 -14.41 7.17 17.91
CA ALA A 3 -15.13 7.02 16.65
C ALA A 3 -14.38 7.54 15.41
N LEU A 4 -13.76 8.73 15.49
CA LEU A 4 -13.04 9.32 14.34
C LEU A 4 -11.80 8.51 13.95
N ARG A 5 -11.09 7.95 14.94
CA ARG A 5 -9.89 7.12 14.71
C ARG A 5 -10.27 5.77 14.10
N TRP A 6 -11.38 5.18 14.56
CA TRP A 6 -11.98 3.99 13.96
C TRP A 6 -12.38 4.25 12.50
N LEU A 7 -13.04 5.37 12.22
CA LEU A 7 -13.44 5.74 10.87
C LEU A 7 -12.23 5.90 9.94
N ALA A 8 -11.18 6.60 10.39
CA ALA A 8 -9.95 6.74 9.63
C ALA A 8 -9.26 5.39 9.36
N SER A 9 -9.24 4.47 10.33
CA SER A 9 -8.71 3.12 10.13
C SER A 9 -9.55 2.29 9.14
N LEU A 10 -10.87 2.45 9.15
CA LEU A 10 -11.78 1.74 8.24
C LEU A 10 -11.62 2.25 6.81
N VAL A 11 -11.52 3.57 6.63
CA VAL A 11 -11.22 4.20 5.35
C VAL A 11 -9.86 3.73 4.82
N PHE A 12 -8.84 3.70 5.69
CA PHE A 12 -7.51 3.21 5.32
C PHE A 12 -7.56 1.74 4.85
N THR A 13 -8.21 0.85 5.59
CA THR A 13 -8.33 -0.57 5.22
C THR A 13 -9.01 -0.75 3.86
N LEU A 14 -10.15 -0.09 3.64
CA LEU A 14 -10.86 -0.17 2.36
C LEU A 14 -10.00 0.36 1.21
N GLN A 15 -9.37 1.52 1.40
CA GLN A 15 -8.50 2.12 0.40
C GLN A 15 -7.30 1.24 0.11
N MET A 16 -6.68 0.60 1.11
CA MET A 16 -5.52 -0.27 0.97
C MET A 16 -5.83 -1.46 0.04
N TYR A 17 -6.95 -2.16 0.27
CA TYR A 17 -7.37 -3.26 -0.59
C TYR A 17 -7.74 -2.81 -2.00
N LEU A 18 -8.39 -1.65 -2.14
CA LEU A 18 -8.71 -1.09 -3.45
C LEU A 18 -7.43 -0.74 -4.23
N ALA A 19 -6.44 -0.13 -3.57
CA ALA A 19 -5.15 0.17 -4.18
C ALA A 19 -4.40 -1.11 -4.58
N MET A 20 -4.47 -2.18 -3.78
CA MET A 20 -3.90 -3.48 -4.15
C MET A 20 -4.50 -4.00 -5.46
N ALA A 21 -5.83 -3.94 -5.60
CA ALA A 21 -6.52 -4.37 -6.82
C ALA A 21 -6.14 -3.51 -8.04
N VAL A 22 -6.12 -2.18 -7.88
CA VAL A 22 -5.77 -1.26 -8.97
C VAL A 22 -4.32 -1.45 -9.42
N ILE A 23 -3.37 -1.51 -8.47
CA ILE A 23 -1.96 -1.69 -8.79
C ILE A 23 -1.73 -3.08 -9.40
N ALA A 24 -2.35 -4.12 -8.85
CA ALA A 24 -2.27 -5.46 -9.43
C ALA A 24 -2.80 -5.47 -10.86
N LEU A 25 -3.94 -4.84 -11.16
CA LEU A 25 -4.50 -4.83 -12.50
C LEU A 25 -3.62 -4.04 -13.51
N VAL A 26 -3.10 -2.89 -13.10
CA VAL A 26 -2.24 -2.04 -13.94
C VAL A 26 -0.89 -2.71 -14.21
N PHE A 27 -0.29 -3.32 -13.19
CA PHE A 27 1.03 -3.94 -13.31
C PHE A 27 1.00 -5.43 -13.67
N ALA A 28 -0.15 -6.11 -13.61
CA ALA A 28 -0.32 -7.51 -14.02
C ALA A 28 0.29 -7.83 -15.38
N PRO A 29 0.00 -7.08 -16.47
CA PRO A 29 0.59 -7.37 -17.77
C PRO A 29 2.13 -7.31 -17.71
N TRP A 30 2.68 -6.29 -17.07
CA TRP A 30 4.14 -6.12 -16.99
C TRP A 30 4.83 -7.12 -16.05
N ALA A 31 4.15 -7.51 -14.98
CA ALA A 31 4.60 -8.50 -14.01
C ALA A 31 4.66 -9.91 -14.61
N LEU A 32 3.73 -10.23 -15.53
CA LEU A 32 3.74 -11.50 -16.26
C LEU A 32 4.94 -11.62 -17.20
N TRP A 33 5.38 -10.51 -17.81
CA TRP A 33 6.55 -10.52 -18.69
C TRP A 33 7.89 -10.42 -17.97
N SER A 34 7.96 -9.83 -16.77
CA SER A 34 9.24 -9.59 -16.10
C SER A 34 9.16 -9.57 -14.58
N SER A 35 10.08 -10.30 -13.94
CA SER A 35 10.31 -10.24 -12.49
C SER A 35 10.72 -8.84 -12.00
N ARG A 36 11.29 -7.99 -12.88
CA ARG A 36 11.58 -6.59 -12.54
C ARG A 36 10.29 -5.78 -12.40
N GLY A 37 9.33 -5.98 -13.30
CA GLY A 37 8.01 -5.34 -13.24
C GLY A 37 7.24 -5.73 -11.98
N ALA A 38 7.29 -7.01 -11.61
CA ALA A 38 6.67 -7.51 -10.37
C ALA A 38 7.27 -6.86 -9.11
N ARG A 39 8.60 -6.74 -9.01
CA ARG A 39 9.25 -6.05 -7.88
C ARG A 39 8.89 -4.57 -7.82
N PHE A 40 8.84 -3.90 -8.97
CA PHE A 40 8.44 -2.50 -9.01
C PHE A 40 6.99 -2.31 -8.54
N ALA A 41 6.07 -3.17 -8.97
CA ALA A 41 4.67 -3.16 -8.53
C ALA A 41 4.52 -3.38 -7.01
N MET A 42 5.30 -4.31 -6.45
CA MET A 42 5.33 -4.53 -4.99
C MET A 42 5.85 -3.30 -4.23
N GLN A 43 6.93 -2.69 -4.72
CA GLN A 43 7.50 -1.49 -4.09
C GLN A 43 6.55 -0.28 -4.17
N THR A 44 5.90 -0.07 -5.31
CA THR A 44 4.92 1.02 -5.47
C THR A 44 3.71 0.83 -4.57
N TYR A 45 3.19 -0.41 -4.44
CA TYR A 45 2.14 -0.71 -3.49
C TYR A 45 2.56 -0.43 -2.04
N CYS A 46 3.73 -0.92 -1.61
CA CYS A 46 4.23 -0.66 -0.25
C CYS A 46 4.40 0.84 0.03
N ALA A 47 4.97 1.60 -0.91
CA ALA A 47 5.11 3.05 -0.79
C ALA A 47 3.76 3.76 -0.66
N TRP A 48 2.76 3.34 -1.44
CA TRP A 48 1.40 3.86 -1.37
C TRP A 48 0.74 3.58 0.00
N VAL A 49 0.90 2.36 0.50
CA VAL A 49 0.37 1.96 1.82
C VAL A 49 1.05 2.76 2.95
N PHE A 50 2.37 2.92 2.92
CA PHE A 50 3.06 3.71 3.94
C PHE A 50 2.68 5.19 3.91
N PHE A 51 2.50 5.76 2.72
CA PHE A 51 2.03 7.13 2.55
C PHE A 51 0.62 7.32 3.14
N SER A 52 -0.32 6.45 2.77
CA SER A 52 -1.71 6.52 3.25
C SER A 52 -1.82 6.26 4.76
N LEU A 53 -1.03 5.32 5.31
CA LEU A 53 -1.00 5.04 6.74
C LEU A 53 -0.50 6.24 7.55
N ARG A 54 0.50 6.96 7.02
CA ARG A 54 1.03 8.17 7.65
C ARG A 54 0.04 9.33 7.61
N LEU A 55 -0.71 9.48 6.52
CA LEU A 55 -1.68 10.55 6.36
C LEU A 55 -2.98 10.31 7.15
N LEU A 56 -3.54 9.10 7.10
CA LEU A 56 -4.85 8.78 7.70
C LEU A 56 -4.74 8.36 9.16
N CYS A 57 -3.73 7.56 9.49
CA CYS A 57 -3.58 6.97 10.83
C CYS A 57 -2.47 7.63 11.65
N GLY A 58 -1.66 8.52 11.06
CA GLY A 58 -0.54 9.18 11.74
C GLY A 58 0.60 8.24 12.14
N LEU A 59 0.60 7.01 11.61
CA LEU A 59 1.58 5.98 11.97
C LEU A 59 2.83 6.11 11.10
N ARG A 60 3.99 5.82 11.70
CA ARG A 60 5.26 5.75 10.97
C ARG A 60 5.70 4.31 10.84
N CYS A 61 6.03 3.91 9.62
CA CYS A 61 6.60 2.60 9.32
C CYS A 61 8.11 2.73 9.19
N GLU A 62 8.84 1.79 9.79
CA GLU A 62 10.28 1.65 9.68
C GLU A 62 10.56 0.29 9.04
N VAL A 63 11.25 0.27 7.91
CA VAL A 63 11.64 -0.98 7.24
C VAL A 63 13.01 -1.39 7.80
N ARG A 64 13.06 -2.51 8.52
CA ARG A 64 14.30 -3.05 9.07
C ARG A 64 14.71 -4.31 8.31
N GLY A 65 15.86 -4.24 7.64
CA GLY A 65 16.49 -5.34 6.92
C GLY A 65 17.79 -4.86 6.27
N GLN A 66 18.87 -5.63 6.42
CA GLN A 66 20.12 -5.42 5.69
C GLN A 66 20.04 -6.15 4.33
N PRO A 67 20.56 -5.56 3.24
CA PRO A 67 20.54 -6.17 1.91
C PRO A 67 21.38 -7.45 1.81
#